data_AF-A0A7Y2ZW39-F1
#
_entry.id   AF-A0A7Y2ZW39-F1
#
_cell.length_a   1.000
_cell.length_b   1.000
_cell.length_c   1.000
_cell.angle_alpha   90.00
_cell.angle_beta   90.00
_cell.angle_gamma   90.00
#
_symmetry.space_group_name_H-M   'P 1'
#
loop_
_entity.id
_entity.type
_entity.pdbx_description
1 polymer ?
#
loop_
_entity_poly.entity_id
_entity_poly.type
_entity_poly.pdbx_seq_one_letter_code
_entity_poly.pdbx_strand_id
1 'polypeptide(L)'
;VRGDGIRLPSGELMSEFTILTPPADYDPLRAMSGVIIHEWLKEIGIPVSARPMGFGSMIQKVSHQHDFDTFILAYGRLDIDPDWMRKFFHSGQDKKRGGNKAGYHNSVFDRIADESAAEMDKEKRQNLVKEMQSIILRDLPYIPLYTPDLIEAVREDKFTGWVETLEGIGNLWSFCQLKAK
;
A
#
# COMPACT_ATOMS: atom_id res chain seq x y z
N VAL A 1 17.97 -9.59 25.18
CA VAL A 1 18.25 -8.26 25.78
C VAL A 1 17.31 -7.30 25.11
N ARG A 2 16.45 -6.57 25.86
CA ARG A 2 15.60 -5.52 25.27
C ARG A 2 16.48 -4.30 25.01
N GLY A 3 16.41 -3.72 23.81
CA GLY A 3 17.15 -2.49 23.47
C GLY A 3 16.58 -1.30 24.24
N ASP A 4 17.45 -0.40 24.70
CA ASP A 4 17.06 0.86 25.37
C ASP A 4 17.47 2.05 24.50
N GLY A 5 16.60 2.39 23.56
CA GLY A 5 16.80 3.45 22.58
C GLY A 5 17.82 3.10 21.49
N ILE A 6 17.72 3.82 20.36
CA ILE A 6 18.73 3.81 19.30
C ILE A 6 19.46 5.14 19.32
N ARG A 7 20.80 5.09 19.25
CA ARG A 7 21.62 6.28 19.00
C ARG A 7 21.86 6.43 17.51
N LEU A 8 21.61 7.63 17.00
CA LEU A 8 21.92 8.03 15.63
C LEU A 8 23.44 8.16 15.45
N PRO A 9 23.96 8.20 14.21
CA PRO A 9 25.38 8.47 13.95
C PRO A 9 25.90 9.78 14.56
N SER A 10 25.01 10.74 14.82
CA SER A 10 25.31 11.98 15.54
C SER A 10 25.59 11.79 17.05
N GLY A 11 25.24 10.63 17.62
CA GLY A 11 25.32 10.33 19.05
C GLY A 11 24.04 10.62 19.84
N GLU A 12 23.10 11.37 19.25
CA GLU A 12 21.79 11.67 19.81
C GLU A 12 20.87 10.46 19.81
N LEU A 13 19.90 10.41 20.72
CA LEU A 13 18.85 9.38 20.69
C LEU A 13 17.90 9.66 19.53
N MET A 14 17.45 8.59 18.88
CA MET A 14 16.40 8.63 17.87
C MET A 14 15.10 9.17 18.50
N SER A 15 14.49 10.15 17.84
CA SER A 15 13.15 10.63 18.21
C SER A 15 12.10 9.55 17.95
N GLU A 16 11.05 9.53 18.77
CA GLU A 16 9.89 8.68 18.51
C GLU A 16 9.22 9.05 17.19
N PHE A 17 8.80 8.05 16.43
CA PHE A 17 7.97 8.23 15.24
C PHE A 17 6.67 7.43 15.35
N THR A 18 5.68 7.81 14.54
CA THR A 18 4.34 7.24 14.60
C THR A 18 4.03 6.35 13.39
N ILE A 19 3.37 5.22 13.65
CA ILE A 19 2.70 4.40 12.65
C ILE A 19 1.22 4.73 12.66
N LEU A 20 0.76 5.45 11.64
CA LEU A 20 -0.66 5.71 11.44
C LEU A 20 -1.38 4.46 10.94
N THR A 21 -2.47 4.09 11.59
CA THR A 21 -3.34 2.98 11.18
C THR A 21 -4.81 3.40 11.20
N PRO A 22 -5.67 2.76 10.39
CA PRO A 22 -7.11 2.84 10.63
C PRO A 22 -7.45 2.14 11.96
N PRO A 23 -8.59 2.50 12.59
CA PRO A 23 -9.05 1.83 13.80
C PRO A 23 -9.50 0.39 13.50
N ALA A 24 -9.50 -0.46 14.53
CA ALA A 24 -9.77 -1.89 14.38
C ALA A 24 -11.22 -2.21 13.96
N ASP A 25 -12.17 -1.31 14.23
CA ASP A 25 -13.55 -1.39 13.76
C ASP A 25 -13.69 -1.10 12.26
N TYR A 26 -12.72 -0.41 11.67
CA TYR A 26 -12.62 -0.20 10.21
C TYR A 26 -11.85 -1.34 9.53
N ASP A 27 -10.67 -1.70 10.05
CA ASP A 27 -9.85 -2.80 9.54
C ASP A 27 -9.01 -3.41 10.67
N PRO A 28 -9.43 -4.57 11.23
CA PRO A 28 -8.73 -5.17 12.36
C PRO A 28 -7.34 -5.69 11.99
N LEU A 29 -7.13 -6.15 10.75
CA LEU A 29 -5.84 -6.67 10.31
C LEU A 29 -4.80 -5.55 10.24
N ARG A 30 -5.14 -4.40 9.66
CA ARG A 30 -4.22 -3.26 9.59
C ARG A 30 -3.92 -2.66 10.97
N ALA A 31 -4.94 -2.55 11.83
CA ALA A 31 -4.76 -2.08 13.20
C ALA A 31 -3.81 -3.02 13.96
N MET A 32 -4.02 -4.34 13.84
CA MET A 32 -3.18 -5.36 14.48
C MET A 32 -1.75 -5.37 13.92
N SER A 33 -1.56 -5.20 12.62
CA SER A 33 -0.23 -5.04 12.02
C SER A 33 0.55 -3.88 12.66
N GLY A 34 -0.11 -2.73 12.87
CA GLY A 34 0.54 -1.60 13.53
C GLY A 34 0.99 -1.90 14.96
N VAL A 35 0.16 -2.62 15.72
CA VAL A 35 0.50 -3.05 17.09
C VAL A 35 1.67 -4.03 17.09
N ILE A 36 1.64 -5.05 16.24
CA ILE A 36 2.71 -6.06 16.15
C ILE A 36 4.03 -5.42 15.73
N ILE A 37 4.01 -4.56 14.71
CA ILE A 37 5.21 -3.83 14.25
C ILE A 37 5.75 -2.93 15.35
N HIS A 38 4.88 -2.22 16.07
CA HIS A 38 5.27 -1.42 17.23
C HIS A 38 5.98 -2.27 18.29
N GLU A 39 5.42 -3.42 18.66
CA GLU A 39 6.02 -4.32 19.65
C GLU A 39 7.40 -4.82 19.22
N TRP A 40 7.54 -5.31 17.99
CA TRP A 40 8.81 -5.81 17.46
C TRP A 40 9.90 -4.74 17.40
N LEU A 41 9.54 -3.54 16.92
CA LEU A 41 10.49 -2.42 16.85
C LEU A 41 10.92 -1.96 18.25
N LYS A 42 9.98 -1.94 19.21
CA LYS A 42 10.28 -1.59 20.60
C LYS A 42 11.19 -2.61 21.28
N GLU A 43 11.05 -3.91 20.98
CA GLU A 43 11.94 -4.95 21.54
C GLU A 43 13.42 -4.73 21.18
N ILE A 44 13.68 -4.18 19.99
CA ILE A 44 15.03 -3.83 19.53
C ILE A 44 15.43 -2.37 19.84
N GLY A 45 14.63 -1.65 20.64
CA GLY A 45 14.94 -0.32 21.14
C GLY A 45 14.57 0.83 20.19
N ILE A 46 13.83 0.57 19.10
CA ILE A 46 13.34 1.61 18.20
C ILE A 46 12.13 2.31 18.86
N PRO A 47 12.18 3.64 19.06
CA PRO A 47 11.08 4.38 19.65
C PRO A 47 10.00 4.61 18.59
N VAL A 48 8.93 3.83 18.64
CA VAL A 48 7.79 3.93 17.73
C VAL A 48 6.48 3.82 18.50
N SER A 49 5.42 4.47 18.02
CA SER A 49 4.05 4.28 18.55
C SER A 49 3.05 3.97 17.43
N ALA A 50 2.13 3.03 17.68
CA ALA A 50 0.99 2.79 16.80
C ALA A 50 -0.15 3.73 17.18
N ARG A 51 -0.61 4.56 16.23
CA ARG A 51 -1.68 5.54 16.46
C ARG A 51 -2.87 5.30 15.53
N PRO A 52 -3.90 4.61 16.00
CA PRO A 52 -5.16 4.50 15.28
C PRO A 52 -5.82 5.87 15.10
N MET A 53 -6.34 6.15 13.92
CA MET A 53 -7.14 7.35 13.65
C MET A 53 -8.20 7.09 12.58
N GLY A 54 -9.33 7.81 12.66
CA GLY A 54 -10.42 7.66 11.71
C GLY A 54 -9.94 7.75 10.26
N PHE A 55 -10.40 6.82 9.41
CA PHE A 55 -9.88 6.64 8.05
C PHE A 55 -9.88 7.94 7.22
N GLY A 56 -10.95 8.74 7.29
CA GLY A 56 -11.02 10.02 6.59
C GLY A 56 -9.92 11.00 7.01
N SER A 57 -9.66 11.11 8.32
CA SER A 57 -8.57 11.94 8.86
C SER A 57 -7.20 11.41 8.46
N MET A 58 -7.03 10.09 8.42
CA MET A 58 -5.81 9.45 7.96
C MET A 58 -5.52 9.79 6.49
N ILE A 59 -6.51 9.69 5.61
CA ILE A 59 -6.37 10.07 4.19
C ILE A 59 -6.08 11.57 4.02
N GLN A 60 -6.62 12.42 4.89
CA GLN A 60 -6.29 13.85 4.89
C GLN A 60 -4.79 14.07 5.24
N LYS A 61 -4.30 13.45 6.31
CA LYS A 61 -2.88 13.53 6.70
C LYS A 61 -1.94 12.96 5.64
N VAL A 62 -2.24 11.76 5.15
CA VAL A 62 -1.36 11.03 4.22
C VAL A 62 -1.41 11.61 2.80
N SER A 63 -2.59 11.88 2.23
CA SER A 63 -2.71 12.21 0.79
C SER A 63 -2.91 13.69 0.47
N HIS A 64 -3.17 14.53 1.49
CA HIS A 64 -3.38 15.96 1.28
C HIS A 64 -2.32 16.81 1.96
N GLN A 65 -1.89 16.41 3.17
CA GLN A 65 -0.96 17.18 3.98
C GLN A 65 0.47 16.64 3.93
N HIS A 66 0.64 15.36 3.59
CA HIS A 66 1.91 14.62 3.67
C HIS A 66 2.54 14.78 5.08
N ASP A 67 1.68 14.72 6.09
CA ASP A 67 2.00 14.94 7.51
C ASP A 67 1.89 13.61 8.28
N PHE A 68 2.93 12.80 8.15
CA PHE A 68 3.07 11.47 8.75
C PHE A 68 4.56 11.10 8.82
N ASP A 69 4.92 10.21 9.75
CA ASP A 69 6.23 9.54 9.72
C ASP A 69 6.13 8.22 8.94
N THR A 70 5.18 7.38 9.33
CA THR A 70 4.85 6.12 8.64
C THR A 70 3.34 5.85 8.70
N PHE A 71 2.84 5.02 7.80
CA PHE A 71 1.43 4.62 7.79
C PHE A 71 1.24 3.20 7.23
N ILE A 72 0.16 2.54 7.65
CA ILE A 72 -0.28 1.27 7.07
C ILE A 72 -1.58 1.51 6.30
N LEU A 73 -1.50 1.38 4.98
CA LEU A 73 -2.64 1.44 4.07
C LEU A 73 -2.57 0.27 3.08
N ALA A 74 -3.70 -0.02 2.45
CA ALA A 74 -3.72 -0.89 1.28
C ALA A 74 -3.81 -0.06 0.00
N TYR A 75 -3.29 -0.64 -1.08
CA TYR A 75 -3.36 -0.10 -2.42
C TYR A 75 -4.77 -0.16 -3.05
N GLY A 76 -5.73 -0.83 -2.39
CA GLY A 76 -7.06 -1.09 -2.93
C GLY A 76 -7.03 -2.20 -4.00
N ARG A 77 -8.05 -2.23 -4.86
CA ARG A 77 -8.05 -3.11 -6.04
C ARG A 77 -7.09 -2.53 -7.08
N LEU A 78 -5.99 -3.24 -7.30
CA LEU A 78 -5.02 -2.91 -8.33
C LEU A 78 -5.46 -3.47 -9.67
N ASP A 79 -5.20 -2.73 -10.73
CA ASP A 79 -5.38 -3.22 -12.10
C ASP A 79 -4.39 -4.37 -12.39
N ILE A 80 -4.75 -5.25 -13.31
CA ILE A 80 -3.87 -6.31 -13.83
C ILE A 80 -2.66 -5.69 -14.53
N ASP A 81 -2.82 -4.51 -15.15
CA ASP A 81 -1.72 -3.77 -15.74
C ASP A 81 -0.84 -3.09 -14.65
N PRO A 82 0.50 -3.27 -14.69
CA PRO A 82 1.40 -2.76 -13.65
C PRO A 82 1.65 -1.24 -13.69
N ASP A 83 0.99 -0.46 -14.55
CA ASP A 83 1.12 1.02 -14.59
C ASP A 83 0.70 1.70 -13.27
N TRP A 84 0.02 0.98 -12.36
CA TRP A 84 -0.19 1.47 -11.00
C TRP A 84 1.12 1.82 -10.28
N MET A 85 2.24 1.17 -10.61
CA MET A 85 3.56 1.50 -10.05
C MET A 85 3.96 2.94 -10.37
N ARG A 86 3.78 3.38 -11.62
CA ARG A 86 4.04 4.77 -12.01
C ARG A 86 3.12 5.73 -11.26
N LYS A 87 1.84 5.38 -11.09
CA LYS A 87 0.89 6.21 -10.33
C LYS A 87 1.30 6.39 -8.87
N PHE A 88 1.95 5.40 -8.26
CA PHE A 88 2.32 5.43 -6.84
C PHE A 88 3.74 5.91 -6.54
N PHE A 89 4.67 5.77 -7.47
CA PHE A 89 6.09 6.01 -7.19
C PHE A 89 6.73 7.06 -8.09
N HIS A 90 6.04 7.52 -9.14
CA HIS A 90 6.58 8.59 -9.97
C HIS A 90 6.60 9.91 -9.19
N SER A 91 7.72 10.63 -9.23
CA SER A 91 7.95 11.90 -8.52
C SER A 91 6.87 12.94 -8.82
N GLY A 92 6.44 13.06 -10.08
CA GLY A 92 5.34 13.96 -10.49
C GLY A 92 3.96 13.65 -9.88
N GLN A 93 3.84 12.56 -9.13
CA GLN A 93 2.66 12.21 -8.32
C GLN A 93 2.80 12.63 -6.85
N ASP A 94 3.95 13.18 -6.42
CA ASP A 94 4.10 13.82 -5.11
C ASP A 94 3.47 15.22 -5.16
N LYS A 95 2.14 15.25 -5.08
CA LYS A 95 1.33 16.46 -5.11
C LYS A 95 0.03 16.21 -4.35
N LYS A 96 -0.68 17.28 -4.02
CA LYS A 96 -2.00 17.19 -3.38
C LYS A 96 -2.92 16.25 -4.17
N ARG A 97 -3.40 15.18 -3.52
CA ARG A 97 -4.24 14.12 -4.14
C ARG A 97 -3.54 13.30 -5.23
N GLY A 98 -2.21 13.36 -5.32
CA GLY A 98 -1.44 12.47 -6.17
C GLY A 98 -1.34 11.06 -5.60
N GLY A 99 -0.94 10.10 -6.44
CA GLY A 99 -0.84 8.70 -6.03
C GLY A 99 0.42 8.40 -5.19
N ASN A 100 1.45 9.25 -5.24
CA ASN A 100 2.67 9.09 -4.47
C ASN A 100 2.51 9.63 -3.05
N LYS A 101 1.79 8.85 -2.25
CA LYS A 101 1.54 9.14 -0.84
C LYS A 101 2.80 9.08 0.02
N ALA A 102 3.86 8.41 -0.44
CA ALA A 102 5.11 8.28 0.31
C ALA A 102 6.06 9.47 0.10
N GLY A 103 5.78 10.37 -0.86
CA GLY A 103 6.68 11.47 -1.22
C GLY A 103 7.99 10.99 -1.86
N TYR A 104 7.98 9.81 -2.48
CA TYR A 104 9.17 9.18 -3.04
C TYR A 104 9.67 9.90 -4.29
N HIS A 105 10.98 10.11 -4.40
CA HIS A 105 11.59 10.81 -5.52
C HIS A 105 12.81 10.06 -6.04
N ASN A 106 12.76 9.65 -7.31
CA ASN A 106 13.90 9.02 -7.97
C ASN A 106 13.84 9.25 -9.48
N SER A 107 14.76 10.07 -10.01
CA SER A 107 14.78 10.45 -11.42
C SER A 107 15.05 9.28 -12.37
N VAL A 108 15.74 8.23 -11.92
CA VAL A 108 15.97 7.01 -12.70
C VAL A 108 14.67 6.22 -12.80
N PHE A 109 13.94 6.10 -11.68
CA PHE A 109 12.62 5.48 -11.67
C PHE A 109 11.65 6.20 -12.60
N ASP A 110 11.57 7.54 -12.50
CA ASP A 110 10.67 8.35 -13.32
C ASP A 110 10.89 8.11 -14.82
N ARG A 111 12.16 8.15 -15.25
CA ARG A 111 12.52 7.90 -16.65
C ARG A 111 12.08 6.52 -17.13
N ILE A 112 12.37 5.47 -16.36
CA ILE A 112 12.00 4.09 -16.72
C ILE A 112 10.47 3.92 -16.72
N ALA A 113 9.78 4.57 -15.79
CA ALA A 113 8.32 4.53 -15.72
C ALA A 113 7.66 5.20 -16.92
N ASP A 114 8.18 6.32 -17.39
CA ASP A 114 7.71 7.00 -18.60
C ASP A 114 8.03 6.17 -19.86
N GLU A 115 9.22 5.57 -19.95
CA GLU A 115 9.58 4.62 -21.03
C GLU A 115 8.64 3.41 -21.04
N SER A 116 8.36 2.83 -19.87
CA SER A 116 7.45 1.69 -19.72
C SER A 116 5.99 2.02 -20.08
N ALA A 117 5.58 3.27 -19.95
CA ALA A 117 4.24 3.72 -20.32
C ALA A 117 4.09 3.94 -21.84
N ALA A 118 5.19 4.27 -22.52
CA ALA A 118 5.22 4.49 -23.97
C ALA A 118 5.57 3.22 -24.79
N GLU A 119 6.11 2.19 -24.15
CA GLU A 119 6.54 0.95 -24.82
C GLU A 119 5.36 0.04 -25.19
N MET A 120 5.32 -0.38 -26.46
CA MET A 120 4.26 -1.23 -27.03
C MET A 120 4.71 -2.69 -27.20
N ASP A 121 6.03 -2.94 -27.19
CA ASP A 121 6.58 -4.28 -27.16
C ASP A 121 6.45 -4.88 -25.75
N LYS A 122 5.76 -6.04 -25.68
CA LYS A 122 5.43 -6.68 -24.42
C LYS A 122 6.66 -7.13 -23.63
N GLU A 123 7.67 -7.69 -24.30
CA GLU A 123 8.86 -8.22 -23.63
C GLU A 123 9.75 -7.09 -23.11
N LYS A 124 9.93 -6.03 -23.90
CA LYS A 124 10.64 -4.82 -23.47
C LYS A 124 9.94 -4.16 -22.29
N ARG A 125 8.61 -3.96 -22.38
CA ARG A 125 7.83 -3.38 -21.28
C ARG A 125 7.93 -4.22 -20.01
N GLN A 126 7.92 -5.55 -20.12
CA GLN A 126 8.10 -6.43 -18.97
C GLN A 126 9.47 -6.24 -18.30
N ASN A 127 10.54 -6.06 -19.07
CA ASN A 127 11.88 -5.82 -18.51
C ASN A 127 11.96 -4.47 -17.79
N LEU A 128 11.38 -3.41 -18.37
CA LEU A 128 11.27 -2.11 -17.72
C LEU A 128 10.50 -2.19 -16.40
N VAL A 129 9.39 -2.93 -16.36
CA VAL A 129 8.62 -3.16 -15.12
C VAL A 129 9.45 -3.88 -14.06
N LYS A 130 10.24 -4.90 -14.43
CA LYS A 130 11.14 -5.59 -13.49
C LYS A 130 12.22 -4.66 -12.94
N GLU A 131 12.74 -3.75 -13.76
CA GLU A 131 13.71 -2.75 -13.33
C GLU A 131 13.08 -1.75 -12.34
N MET A 132 11.88 -1.27 -12.63
CA MET A 132 11.09 -0.45 -11.70
C MET A 132 10.89 -1.16 -10.35
N GLN A 133 10.51 -2.45 -10.37
CA GLN A 133 10.34 -3.25 -9.15
C GLN A 133 11.65 -3.36 -8.37
N SER A 134 12.77 -3.58 -9.05
CA SER A 134 14.09 -3.68 -8.43
C SER A 134 14.50 -2.38 -7.74
N ILE A 135 14.20 -1.23 -8.35
CA ILE A 135 14.44 0.08 -7.75
C ILE A 135 13.60 0.26 -6.49
N ILE A 136 12.29 -0.02 -6.55
CA ILE A 136 11.39 0.11 -5.39
C ILE A 136 11.81 -0.83 -4.26
N LEU A 137 12.20 -2.07 -4.57
CA LEU A 137 12.66 -3.03 -3.56
C LEU A 137 13.96 -2.61 -2.87
N ARG A 138 14.82 -1.87 -3.57
CA ARG A 138 16.05 -1.32 -3.00
C ARG A 138 15.79 -0.08 -2.15
N ASP A 139 14.94 0.82 -2.65
CA ASP A 139 14.74 2.13 -2.05
C ASP A 139 13.66 2.11 -0.95
N LEU A 140 12.85 1.05 -0.88
CA LEU A 140 11.83 0.76 0.14
C LEU A 140 10.87 1.92 0.48
N PRO A 141 10.30 2.65 -0.52
CA PRO A 141 9.29 3.67 -0.22
C PRO A 141 8.03 3.06 0.41
N TYR A 142 7.79 1.77 0.16
CA TYR A 142 6.77 0.96 0.80
C TYR A 142 7.37 -0.40 1.17
N ILE A 143 6.88 -0.96 2.27
CA ILE A 143 7.21 -2.32 2.71
C ILE A 143 5.93 -3.16 2.61
N PRO A 144 5.81 -4.06 1.62
CA PRO A 144 4.68 -4.98 1.54
C PRO A 144 4.63 -5.88 2.77
N LEU A 145 3.48 -5.89 3.47
CA LEU A 145 3.32 -6.68 4.71
C LEU A 145 2.65 -8.03 4.44
N TYR A 146 1.53 -8.02 3.72
CA TYR A 146 0.74 -9.20 3.39
C TYR A 146 -0.21 -8.91 2.22
N THR A 147 -0.69 -9.96 1.57
CA THR A 147 -1.83 -9.90 0.63
C THR A 147 -3.05 -10.44 1.37
N PRO A 148 -4.13 -9.64 1.56
CA PRO A 148 -5.33 -10.13 2.22
C PRO A 148 -6.06 -11.14 1.34
N ASP A 149 -6.64 -12.17 1.95
CA ASP A 149 -7.53 -13.09 1.25
C ASP A 149 -8.83 -12.37 0.87
N LEU A 150 -9.22 -12.46 -0.40
CA LEU A 150 -10.53 -12.02 -0.86
C LEU A 150 -11.53 -13.16 -0.64
N ILE A 151 -12.28 -13.09 0.46
CA ILE A 151 -13.32 -14.07 0.79
C ILE A 151 -14.69 -13.48 0.42
N GLU A 152 -15.37 -14.11 -0.51
CA GLU A 152 -16.72 -13.75 -0.92
C GLU A 152 -17.68 -14.93 -0.76
N ALA A 153 -18.89 -14.66 -0.31
CA ALA A 153 -19.93 -15.68 -0.11
C ALA A 153 -21.20 -15.27 -0.86
N VAL A 154 -21.79 -16.24 -1.56
CA VAL A 154 -23.00 -16.04 -2.37
C VAL A 154 -24.08 -17.05 -2.04
N ARG A 155 -25.33 -16.68 -2.29
CA ARG A 155 -26.49 -17.57 -2.11
C ARG A 155 -26.83 -18.28 -3.40
N GLU A 156 -26.21 -19.44 -3.61
CA GLU A 156 -26.45 -20.27 -4.80
C GLU A 156 -27.81 -20.96 -4.79
N ASP A 157 -28.47 -21.11 -3.64
CA ASP A 157 -29.80 -21.71 -3.54
C ASP A 157 -30.93 -20.76 -3.99
N LYS A 158 -30.73 -19.44 -3.89
CA LYS A 158 -31.72 -18.42 -4.27
C LYS A 158 -31.39 -17.69 -5.56
N PHE A 159 -30.12 -17.62 -5.92
CA PHE A 159 -29.66 -16.83 -7.05
C PHE A 159 -28.76 -17.64 -7.98
N THR A 160 -28.82 -17.31 -9.27
CA THR A 160 -27.94 -17.79 -10.34
C THR A 160 -27.28 -16.61 -11.06
N GLY A 161 -26.30 -16.89 -11.91
CA GLY A 161 -25.64 -15.86 -12.71
C GLY A 161 -24.45 -15.22 -12.01
N TRP A 162 -23.93 -15.84 -10.95
CA TRP A 162 -22.63 -15.48 -10.38
C TRP A 162 -21.53 -15.74 -11.42
N VAL A 163 -20.75 -14.71 -11.74
CA VAL A 163 -19.64 -14.77 -12.69
C VAL A 163 -18.34 -14.65 -11.91
N GLU A 164 -17.57 -15.73 -11.85
CA GLU A 164 -16.25 -15.70 -11.24
C GLU A 164 -15.26 -14.99 -12.16
N THR A 165 -14.51 -14.04 -11.61
CA THR A 165 -13.43 -13.35 -12.31
C THR A 165 -12.18 -13.33 -11.42
N LEU A 166 -11.05 -12.87 -11.98
CA LEU A 166 -9.79 -12.76 -11.25
C LEU A 166 -9.89 -11.83 -10.03
N GLU A 167 -10.85 -10.90 -10.02
CA GLU A 167 -11.14 -9.97 -8.92
C GLU A 167 -12.25 -10.47 -7.97
N GLY A 168 -12.67 -11.73 -8.07
CA GLY A 168 -13.77 -12.32 -7.32
C GLY A 168 -15.10 -12.31 -8.07
N ILE A 169 -16.15 -12.75 -7.38
CA ILE A 169 -17.55 -12.85 -7.79
C ILE A 169 -18.30 -11.51 -7.59
N GLY A 170 -17.84 -10.64 -6.68
CA GLY A 170 -18.38 -9.29 -6.45
C GLY A 170 -18.02 -8.27 -7.54
N ASN A 171 -18.31 -8.61 -8.80
CA ASN A 171 -17.96 -7.84 -9.99
C ASN A 171 -19.21 -7.43 -10.81
N LEU A 172 -19.01 -6.52 -11.76
CA LEU A 172 -20.08 -5.99 -12.62
C LEU A 172 -20.84 -7.08 -13.39
N TRP A 173 -20.15 -8.12 -13.86
CA TRP A 173 -20.76 -9.18 -14.65
C TRP A 173 -21.73 -10.01 -13.83
N SER A 174 -21.36 -10.36 -12.59
CA SER A 174 -22.28 -11.00 -11.66
C SER A 174 -23.54 -10.17 -11.48
N PHE A 175 -23.43 -8.86 -11.24
CA PHE A 175 -24.61 -8.00 -11.04
C PHE A 175 -25.49 -7.85 -12.28
N CYS A 176 -24.91 -7.93 -13.48
CA CYS A 176 -25.67 -7.92 -14.74
C CYS A 176 -26.35 -9.26 -15.05
N GLN A 177 -25.79 -10.37 -14.59
CA GLN A 177 -26.29 -11.72 -14.88
C GLN A 177 -27.15 -12.30 -13.75
N LEU A 178 -27.13 -11.66 -12.57
CA LEU A 178 -27.82 -12.14 -11.37
C LEU A 178 -29.32 -12.29 -11.59
N LYS A 179 -29.83 -13.49 -11.33
CA LYS A 179 -31.26 -13.79 -11.42
C LYS A 179 -31.70 -14.61 -10.23
N ALA A 180 -32.88 -14.30 -9.71
CA ALA A 180 -33.57 -15.16 -8.76
C ALA A 180 -33.87 -16.53 -9.42
N LYS A 181 -33.72 -17.60 -8.65
CA LYS A 181 -34.20 -18.93 -9.00
C LYS A 181 -35.71 -19.03 -8.85
#